data_AF-A0A9D1DP28-F1
#
_entry.id   AF-A0A9D1DP28-F1
#
_cell.length_a   1.000
_cell.length_b   1.000
_cell.length_c   1.000
_cell.angle_alpha   90.00
_cell.angle_beta   90.00
_cell.angle_gamma   90.00
#
_symmetry.space_group_name_H-M   'P 1'
#
loop_
_entity.id
_entity.type
_entity.pdbx_description
1 polymer ?
#
loop_
_entity_poly.entity_id
_entity_poly.type
_entity_poly.pdbx_seq_one_letter_code
_entity_poly.pdbx_strand_id
1 'polypeptide(L)'
;MENVLKRIGQTAGRVMERRQDSDSVERLSRQILEELDEVMRRKACNERWFQLESDEDLVEACVYESRELAARYRYLLRQAKLLGLRADRI
;
A
#
# COMPACT_ATOMS: atom_id res chain seq x y z
N MET A 1 44.14 5.78 21.48
CA MET A 1 42.77 6.23 21.84
C MET A 1 41.86 6.43 20.62
N GLU A 2 42.38 6.35 19.38
CA GLU A 2 41.61 6.57 18.14
C GLU A 2 40.60 5.46 17.77
N ASN A 3 40.85 4.22 18.18
CA ASN A 3 40.01 3.06 17.81
C ASN A 3 38.61 3.08 18.45
N VAL A 4 38.45 3.75 19.60
CA VAL A 4 37.14 3.87 20.28
C VAL A 4 36.26 4.89 19.57
N LEU A 5 36.81 6.06 19.23
CA LEU A 5 36.08 7.12 18.50
C LEU A 5 35.64 6.66 17.11
N LYS A 6 36.49 5.93 16.39
CA LYS A 6 36.18 5.38 15.07
C LYS A 6 35.04 4.36 15.12
N ARG A 7 34.97 3.54 16.18
CA ARG A 7 33.87 2.58 16.40
C ARG A 7 32.56 3.28 16.74
N ILE A 8 32.58 4.32 17.57
CA ILE A 8 31.37 5.10 17.92
C ILE A 8 30.77 5.75 16.66
N GLY A 9 31.60 6.33 15.78
CA GLY A 9 31.13 6.90 14.50
C GLY A 9 30.52 5.85 13.55
N GLN A 10 31.12 4.66 13.45
CA GLN A 10 30.59 3.55 12.64
C GLN A 10 29.28 2.99 13.18
N THR A 11 29.13 2.89 14.51
CA THR A 11 27.88 2.46 15.14
C THR A 11 26.78 3.51 14.95
N ALA A 12 27.10 4.79 15.10
CA ALA A 12 26.15 5.88 14.87
C ALA A 12 25.62 5.91 13.43
N GLY A 13 26.51 5.74 12.43
CA GLY A 13 26.13 5.64 11.02
C GLY A 13 25.17 4.49 10.73
N ARG A 14 25.47 3.28 11.25
CA ARG A 14 24.59 2.10 11.11
C ARG A 14 23.25 2.26 11.81
N VAL A 15 23.19 2.96 12.94
CA VAL A 15 21.93 3.23 13.64
C VAL A 15 21.07 4.24 12.87
N MET A 16 21.69 5.26 12.27
CA MET A 16 20.98 6.23 11.42
C MET A 16 20.42 5.58 10.16
N GLU A 17 21.21 4.76 9.45
CA GLU A 17 20.79 4.04 8.26
C GLU A 17 19.60 3.10 8.54
N ARG A 18 19.68 2.29 9.62
CA ARG A 18 18.56 1.43 10.04
C ARG A 18 17.29 2.18 10.41
N ARG A 19 17.41 3.37 11.02
CA ARG A 19 16.25 4.22 11.34
C ARG A 19 15.60 4.74 10.05
N GLN A 20 16.43 5.18 9.10
CA GLN A 20 15.96 5.71 7.83
C GLN A 20 15.26 4.64 6.98
N ASP A 21 15.75 3.40 7.01
CA ASP A 21 15.09 2.24 6.38
C ASP A 21 13.76 1.92 7.06
N SER A 22 13.71 1.92 8.40
CA SER A 22 12.49 1.68 9.18
C SER A 22 11.41 2.72 8.89
N ASP A 23 11.78 4.01 8.88
CA ASP A 23 10.85 5.11 8.58
C ASP A 23 10.30 5.02 7.15
N SER A 24 11.13 4.54 6.21
CA SER A 24 10.73 4.35 4.81
C SER A 24 9.74 3.20 4.64
N VAL A 25 9.97 2.09 5.35
CA VAL A 25 9.04 0.94 5.39
C VAL A 25 7.71 1.33 6.04
N GLU A 26 7.73 2.12 7.10
CA GLU A 26 6.51 2.57 7.78
C GLU A 26 5.67 3.49 6.89
N ARG A 27 6.33 4.44 6.18
CA ARG A 27 5.64 5.31 5.21
C ARG A 27 5.01 4.50 4.08
N LEU A 28 5.75 3.56 3.50
CA LEU A 28 5.23 2.71 2.42
C LEU A 28 4.05 1.85 2.91
N SER A 29 4.16 1.31 4.14
CA SER A 29 3.08 0.54 4.76
C SER A 29 1.81 1.36 4.89
N ARG A 30 1.92 2.61 5.36
CA ARG A 30 0.79 3.53 5.48
C ARG A 30 0.16 3.83 4.12
N GLN A 31 0.97 4.13 3.11
CA GLN A 31 0.49 4.39 1.75
C GLN A 31 -0.28 3.21 1.17
N ILE A 32 0.20 1.98 1.38
CA ILE A 32 -0.50 0.77 0.91
C ILE A 32 -1.85 0.60 1.60
N LEU A 33 -1.93 0.87 2.90
CA LEU A 33 -3.19 0.77 3.65
C LEU A 33 -4.20 1.84 3.19
N GLU A 34 -3.76 3.10 3.09
CA GLU A 34 -4.60 4.20 2.58
C GLU A 34 -5.13 3.91 1.17
N GLU A 35 -4.28 3.37 0.31
CA GLU A 35 -4.70 3.02 -1.05
C GLU A 35 -5.64 1.82 -1.08
N LEU A 36 -5.45 0.85 -0.19
CA LEU A 36 -6.32 -0.31 -0.09
C LEU A 36 -7.73 0.10 0.37
N ASP A 37 -7.83 1.00 1.35
CA ASP A 37 -9.10 1.60 1.80
C ASP A 37 -9.80 2.33 0.64
N GLU A 38 -9.05 3.13 -0.12
CA GLU A 38 -9.60 3.86 -1.26
C GLU A 38 -10.08 2.92 -2.38
N VAL A 39 -9.32 1.86 -2.67
CA VAL A 39 -9.73 0.83 -3.64
C VAL A 39 -11.02 0.14 -3.17
N MET A 40 -11.13 -0.22 -1.89
CA MET A 40 -12.34 -0.83 -1.35
C MET A 40 -13.55 0.12 -1.45
N ARG A 41 -13.36 1.40 -1.12
CA ARG A 41 -14.40 2.43 -1.26
C ARG A 41 -14.86 2.57 -2.71
N ARG A 42 -13.92 2.67 -3.65
CA ARG A 42 -14.21 2.74 -5.10
C ARG A 42 -14.94 1.49 -5.59
N LYS A 43 -14.55 0.30 -5.14
CA LYS A 43 -15.26 -0.95 -5.50
C LYS A 43 -16.72 -0.91 -5.06
N ALA A 44 -16.99 -0.47 -3.83
CA ALA A 44 -18.35 -0.35 -3.31
C ALA A 44 -19.17 0.70 -4.10
N CYS A 45 -18.56 1.82 -4.47
CA CYS A 45 -19.20 2.84 -5.32
C CYS A 45 -19.50 2.30 -6.73
N ASN A 46 -18.51 1.68 -7.38
CA ASN A 46 -18.65 1.12 -8.73
C ASN A 46 -19.72 0.03 -8.78
N GLU A 47 -19.80 -0.82 -7.76
CA GLU A 47 -20.85 -1.85 -7.68
C GLU A 47 -22.25 -1.25 -7.55
N ARG A 48 -22.40 -0.17 -6.78
CA ARG A 48 -23.69 0.56 -6.70
C ARG A 48 -24.04 1.23 -8.04
N TRP A 49 -23.06 1.81 -8.72
CA TRP A 49 -23.27 2.44 -10.03
C TRP A 49 -23.69 1.39 -11.07
N PHE A 50 -22.98 0.26 -11.13
CA PHE A 50 -23.31 -0.85 -12.02
C PHE A 50 -24.75 -1.37 -11.82
N GLN A 51 -25.26 -1.35 -10.58
CA GLN A 51 -26.64 -1.78 -10.29
C GLN A 51 -27.72 -0.79 -10.76
N LEU A 52 -27.38 0.49 -10.90
CA LEU A 52 -28.32 1.55 -11.25
C LEU A 52 -28.24 1.95 -12.72
N GLU A 53 -27.10 1.68 -13.36
CA GLU A 53 -26.84 2.10 -14.73
C GLU A 53 -27.55 1.21 -15.75
N SER A 54 -28.12 1.83 -16.78
CA SER A 54 -28.84 1.16 -17.87
C SER A 54 -28.27 1.50 -19.24
N ASP A 55 -27.46 2.55 -19.34
CA ASP A 55 -26.73 2.88 -20.56
C ASP A 55 -25.61 1.86 -20.80
N GLU A 56 -25.56 1.29 -22.00
CA GLU A 56 -24.67 0.16 -22.33
C GLU A 56 -23.19 0.54 -22.23
N ASP A 57 -22.81 1.72 -22.71
CA ASP A 57 -21.42 2.19 -22.68
C ASP A 57 -20.96 2.46 -21.24
N LEU A 58 -21.86 2.99 -20.40
CA LEU A 58 -21.58 3.24 -18.98
C LEU A 58 -21.55 1.95 -18.15
N VAL A 59 -22.39 0.96 -18.47
CA VAL A 59 -22.31 -0.39 -17.89
C VAL A 59 -20.97 -1.04 -18.25
N GLU A 60 -20.53 -0.93 -19.51
CA GLU A 60 -19.23 -1.46 -19.94
C GLU A 60 -18.08 -0.78 -19.19
N ALA A 61 -18.13 0.54 -19.02
CA ALA A 61 -17.17 1.30 -18.22
C ALA A 61 -17.08 0.78 -16.78
N CYS A 62 -18.22 0.51 -16.13
CA CYS A 62 -18.28 -0.07 -14.78
C CYS A 62 -17.64 -1.46 -14.70
N VAL A 63 -17.77 -2.28 -15.76
CA VAL A 63 -17.12 -3.61 -15.84
C VAL A 63 -15.60 -3.47 -15.93
N TYR A 64 -15.09 -2.55 -16.76
CA TYR A 64 -13.66 -2.29 -16.85
C TYR A 64 -13.09 -1.76 -15.53
N GLU A 65 -13.77 -0.79 -14.89
CA GLU A 65 -13.35 -0.27 -13.59
C GLU A 65 -13.36 -1.36 -12.52
N SER A 66 -14.39 -2.22 -12.48
CA SER A 66 -14.43 -3.35 -11.54
C SER A 66 -13.21 -4.28 -11.67
N ARG A 67 -12.82 -4.59 -12.92
CA ARG A 67 -11.65 -5.44 -13.23
C ARG A 67 -10.34 -4.76 -12.84
N GLU A 68 -10.20 -3.47 -13.14
CA GLU A 68 -9.05 -2.65 -12.74
C GLU A 68 -8.89 -2.63 -11.23
N LEU A 69 -9.95 -2.25 -10.50
CA LEU A 69 -9.95 -2.18 -9.04
C LEU A 69 -9.65 -3.54 -8.41
N ALA A 70 -10.17 -4.64 -8.97
CA ALA A 70 -9.85 -5.98 -8.50
C ALA A 70 -8.37 -6.34 -8.74
N ALA A 71 -7.78 -5.94 -9.87
CA ALA A 71 -6.36 -6.13 -10.13
C ALA A 71 -5.49 -5.29 -9.17
N ARG A 72 -5.85 -4.03 -8.95
CA ARG A 72 -5.18 -3.12 -8.01
C ARG A 72 -5.22 -3.67 -6.58
N TYR A 73 -6.40 -4.08 -6.11
CA TYR A 73 -6.58 -4.70 -4.80
C TYR A 73 -5.67 -5.92 -4.61
N ARG A 74 -5.66 -6.86 -5.57
CA ARG A 74 -4.77 -8.04 -5.50
C ARG A 74 -3.29 -7.65 -5.49
N TYR A 75 -2.90 -6.62 -6.22
CA TYR A 75 -1.52 -6.12 -6.21
C TYR A 75 -1.16 -5.55 -4.84
N LEU A 76 -1.99 -4.67 -4.27
CA LEU A 76 -1.76 -4.06 -2.96
C LEU A 76 -1.71 -5.10 -1.85
N LEU A 77 -2.57 -6.13 -1.89
CA LEU A 77 -2.49 -7.25 -0.95
C LEU A 77 -1.17 -8.02 -1.04
N ARG A 78 -0.60 -8.18 -2.24
CA ARG A 78 0.74 -8.79 -2.38
C ARG A 78 1.81 -7.89 -1.79
N GLN A 79 1.75 -6.58 -2.03
CA GLN A 79 2.70 -5.62 -1.45
C GLN A 79 2.61 -5.60 0.08
N ALA A 80 1.40 -5.56 0.64
CA ALA A 80 1.17 -5.59 2.08
C ALA A 80 1.78 -6.85 2.73
N LYS A 81 1.60 -8.01 2.08
CA LYS A 81 2.20 -9.28 2.54
C LYS A 81 3.73 -9.25 2.52
N LEU A 82 4.35 -8.64 1.50
CA LEU A 82 5.81 -8.51 1.42
C LEU A 82 6.38 -7.64 2.55
N LEU A 83 5.61 -6.66 3.02
CA LEU A 83 5.96 -5.80 4.16
C LEU A 83 5.61 -6.42 5.52
N GLY A 84 5.03 -7.62 5.54
CA GLY A 84 4.61 -8.29 6.78
C GLY A 84 3.39 -7.63 7.44
N LEU A 85 2.61 -6.84 6.70
CA LEU A 85 1.35 -6.30 7.19
C LEU A 85 0.36 -7.46 7.36
N ARG A 86 -0.22 -7.54 8.56
CA ARG A 86 -1.16 -8.60 8.94
C ARG A 86 -2.57 -8.21 8.49
N ALA A 87 -3.40 -9.24 8.28
CA ALA A 87 -4.79 -9.10 7.85
C ALA A 87 -5.72 -8.49 8.92
N ASP A 88 -5.26 -8.29 10.16
CA ASP A 88 -6.00 -7.56 11.19
C ASP A 88 -5.98 -6.04 10.96
N ARG A 89 -5.13 -5.56 10.04
CA ARG A 89 -5.03 -4.14 9.64
C ARG A 89 -5.49 -3.86 8.20
N ILE A 90 -5.99 -4.87 7.48
CA ILE A 90 -6.47 -4.81 6.08
C ILE A 90 -7.95 -5.15 6.10
#